data_AF-A0A0M2PYY3-F1
#
_entry.id   AF-A0A0M2PYY3-F1
#
_cell.length_a   1.000
_cell.length_b   1.000
_cell.length_c   1.000
_cell.angle_alpha   90.00
_cell.angle_beta   90.00
_cell.angle_gamma   90.00
#
_symmetry.space_group_name_H-M   'P 1'
#
loop_
_entity.id
_entity.type
_entity.pdbx_description
1 polymer ?
#
loop_
_entity_poly.entity_id
_entity_poly.type
_entity_poly.pdbx_seq_one_letter_code
_entity_poly.pdbx_strand_id
1 'polypeptide(L)'
;MSPLRELTAQEWELVETVAFDLAQAQRGYGQSDKGLLTEFKKVLSYYQSLGHGGNLWNYLKIWRTKGDSFGHGGNIEKYYLKIAEILDLHLKPYREDRDLLLQLLGWSSRLAAFYHQSRDERGHDRGNQGQYKSPPESQSPHSHQKPVLAQNIADPKQQLREKLKAQGQDVSVGALLQATVVEKKSSKKKEVVYRVDTIEFIEAEQKRYDKIPDSGLVWVEIKDDELKHVKFKKLAD
;
A
#
# COMPACT_ATOMS: atom_id res chain seq x y z
N MET A 1 24.07 -17.24 7.39
CA MET A 1 23.18 -16.44 6.53
C MET A 1 22.51 -17.41 5.58
N SER A 2 21.21 -17.64 5.74
CA SER A 2 20.45 -18.41 4.76
C SER A 2 20.56 -17.71 3.40
N PRO A 3 20.73 -18.45 2.29
CA PRO A 3 20.79 -17.84 0.96
C PRO A 3 19.51 -17.03 0.73
N LEU A 4 19.67 -15.80 0.24
CA LEU A 4 18.54 -14.96 -0.15
C LEU A 4 17.74 -15.71 -1.22
N ARG A 5 16.51 -16.09 -0.88
CA ARG A 5 15.60 -16.67 -1.87
C ARG A 5 15.20 -15.59 -2.86
N GLU A 6 15.00 -15.98 -4.11
CA GLU A 6 14.37 -15.08 -5.06
C GLU A 6 12.95 -14.76 -4.60
N LEU A 7 12.59 -13.49 -4.69
CA LEU A 7 11.22 -13.06 -4.44
C LEU A 7 10.34 -13.51 -5.60
N THR A 8 9.16 -14.03 -5.26
CA THR A 8 8.10 -14.34 -6.23
C THR A 8 7.56 -13.06 -6.87
N ALA A 9 6.83 -13.19 -7.97
CA ALA A 9 6.18 -12.06 -8.62
C ALA A 9 5.25 -11.29 -7.66
N GLN A 10 4.49 -12.00 -6.81
CA GLN A 10 3.61 -11.39 -5.82
C GLN A 10 4.38 -10.64 -4.72
N GLU A 11 5.53 -11.16 -4.31
CA GLU A 11 6.41 -10.50 -3.34
C GLU A 11 7.06 -9.25 -3.91
N TRP A 12 7.42 -9.26 -5.20
CA TRP A 12 7.87 -8.07 -5.92
C TRP A 12 6.78 -7.00 -6.03
N GLU A 13 5.53 -7.38 -6.32
CA GLU A 13 4.40 -6.44 -6.34
C GLU A 13 4.17 -5.77 -4.96
N LEU A 14 4.33 -6.54 -3.89
CA LEU A 14 4.30 -6.01 -2.52
C LEU A 14 5.45 -5.03 -2.26
N VAL A 15 6.66 -5.35 -2.70
CA VAL A 15 7.83 -4.46 -2.61
C VAL A 15 7.56 -3.13 -3.31
N GLU A 16 7.03 -3.18 -4.53
CA GLU A 16 6.72 -1.98 -5.32
C GLU A 16 5.64 -1.14 -4.66
N THR A 17 4.57 -1.78 -4.16
CA THR A 17 3.45 -1.09 -3.50
C THR A 17 3.91 -0.40 -2.22
N VAL A 18 4.66 -1.10 -1.37
CA VAL A 18 5.23 -0.52 -0.14
C VAL A 18 6.18 0.62 -0.49
N ALA A 19 7.05 0.44 -1.49
CA ALA A 19 7.97 1.48 -1.93
C ALA A 19 7.25 2.74 -2.44
N PHE A 20 6.19 2.56 -3.22
CA PHE A 20 5.38 3.65 -3.74
C PHE A 20 4.69 4.42 -2.60
N ASP A 21 4.05 3.73 -1.66
CA ASP A 21 3.37 4.36 -0.54
C ASP A 21 4.34 5.13 0.37
N LEU A 22 5.52 4.58 0.62
CA LEU A 22 6.58 5.26 1.37
C LEU A 22 7.04 6.55 0.66
N ALA A 23 7.27 6.48 -0.66
CA ALA A 23 7.68 7.63 -1.45
C ALA A 23 6.57 8.70 -1.55
N GLN A 24 5.30 8.29 -1.65
CA GLN A 24 4.16 9.19 -1.63
C GLN A 24 4.00 9.87 -0.27
N ALA A 25 4.07 9.09 0.82
CA ALA A 25 3.95 9.60 2.17
C ALA A 25 5.06 10.62 2.48
N GLN A 26 6.31 10.34 2.08
CA GLN A 26 7.44 11.26 2.24
C GLN A 26 7.13 12.67 1.70
N ARG A 27 6.46 12.79 0.56
CA ARG A 27 6.12 14.09 -0.04
C ARG A 27 5.18 14.91 0.82
N GLY A 28 4.27 14.26 1.56
CA GLY A 28 3.38 14.92 2.52
C GLY A 28 4.11 15.57 3.70
N TYR A 29 5.37 15.20 3.94
CA TYR A 29 6.18 15.71 5.04
C TYR A 29 7.34 16.61 4.61
N GLY A 30 7.44 16.92 3.31
CA GLY A 30 8.47 17.82 2.76
C GLY A 30 9.76 17.12 2.29
N GLN A 31 10.61 17.92 1.65
CA GLN A 31 11.81 17.48 0.90
C GLN A 31 13.09 17.40 1.76
N SER A 32 12.97 17.35 3.08
CA SER A 32 14.17 17.34 3.95
C SER A 32 14.80 15.94 4.04
N ASP A 33 16.12 15.89 4.19
CA ASP A 33 16.90 14.67 4.45
C ASP A 33 16.50 13.95 5.77
N LYS A 34 15.66 14.58 6.59
CA LYS A 34 15.16 14.09 7.89
C LYS A 34 13.66 13.73 7.82
N GLY A 35 13.28 12.94 6.81
CA GLY A 35 11.90 12.54 6.58
C GLY A 35 11.56 11.10 6.91
N LEU A 36 10.37 10.70 6.49
CA LEU A 36 9.81 9.36 6.62
C LEU A 36 10.74 8.26 6.08
N LEU A 37 11.39 8.46 4.94
CA LEU A 37 12.32 7.47 4.36
C LEU A 37 13.58 7.27 5.23
N THR A 38 14.04 8.32 5.90
CA THR A 38 15.17 8.24 6.84
C THR A 38 14.78 7.45 8.08
N GLU A 39 13.60 7.70 8.64
CA GLU A 39 13.07 6.90 9.75
C GLU A 39 12.80 5.45 9.34
N PHE A 40 12.32 5.21 8.11
CA PHE A 40 12.13 3.86 7.59
C PHE A 40 13.44 3.06 7.52
N LYS A 41 14.55 3.70 7.09
CA LYS A 41 15.87 3.07 7.11
C LYS A 41 16.33 2.73 8.53
N LYS A 42 16.01 3.56 9.53
CA LYS A 42 16.29 3.26 10.94
C LYS A 42 15.47 2.07 11.44
N VAL A 43 14.19 1.99 11.07
CA VAL A 43 13.33 0.83 11.36
C VAL A 43 13.94 -0.45 10.79
N LEU A 44 14.38 -0.42 9.53
CA LEU A 44 15.04 -1.57 8.90
C LEU A 44 16.34 -1.96 9.62
N SER A 45 17.22 -0.98 9.90
CA SER A 45 18.48 -1.20 10.61
C SER A 45 18.26 -1.82 12.01
N TYR A 46 17.27 -1.33 12.74
CA TYR A 46 16.87 -1.89 14.02
C TYR A 46 16.34 -3.33 13.88
N TYR A 47 15.51 -3.61 12.88
CA TYR A 47 14.98 -4.97 12.70
C TYR A 47 16.06 -5.98 12.30
N GLN A 48 17.06 -5.53 11.53
CA GLN A 48 18.25 -6.33 11.23
C GLN A 48 19.04 -6.68 12.50
N SER A 49 19.19 -5.73 13.43
CA SER A 49 19.99 -5.93 14.66
C SER A 49 19.32 -6.81 15.72
N LEU A 50 17.99 -6.93 15.71
CA LEU A 50 17.24 -7.67 16.74
C LEU A 50 17.44 -9.20 16.77
N GLY A 51 18.06 -9.82 15.76
CA GLY A 51 18.16 -11.28 15.67
C GLY A 51 16.80 -12.00 15.57
N HIS A 52 16.79 -13.33 15.71
CA HIS A 52 15.61 -14.18 15.44
C HIS A 52 14.45 -14.06 16.47
N GLY A 53 14.59 -13.24 17.52
CA GLY A 53 13.53 -12.96 18.51
C GLY A 53 12.92 -11.55 18.40
N GLY A 54 13.35 -10.77 17.41
CA GLY A 54 12.93 -9.40 17.21
C GLY A 54 11.49 -9.24 16.74
N ASN A 55 10.71 -8.41 17.42
CA ASN A 55 9.37 -8.04 16.95
C ASN A 55 9.36 -6.59 16.45
N LEU A 56 9.35 -6.44 15.11
CA LEU A 56 9.27 -5.15 14.41
C LEU A 56 8.02 -4.34 14.82
N TRP A 57 6.87 -5.00 14.95
CA TRP A 57 5.62 -4.34 15.30
C TRP A 57 5.62 -3.82 16.73
N ASN A 58 6.25 -4.52 17.67
CA ASN A 58 6.44 -4.02 19.04
C ASN A 58 7.31 -2.75 19.04
N TYR A 59 8.38 -2.72 18.25
CA TYR A 59 9.18 -1.52 18.09
C TYR A 59 8.36 -0.37 17.52
N LEU A 60 7.65 -0.59 16.42
CA LEU A 60 6.77 0.42 15.83
C LEU A 60 5.67 0.88 16.81
N LYS A 61 5.13 -0.01 17.64
CA LYS A 61 4.15 0.33 18.67
C LYS A 61 4.74 1.26 19.74
N ILE A 62 5.98 1.00 20.19
CA ILE A 62 6.67 1.87 21.15
C ILE A 62 6.89 3.26 20.55
N TRP A 63 7.36 3.35 19.31
CA TRP A 63 7.59 4.64 18.66
C TRP A 63 6.32 5.40 18.31
N ARG A 64 5.22 4.69 18.01
CA ARG A 64 3.88 5.28 17.84
C ARG A 64 3.33 5.90 19.14
N THR A 65 3.76 5.41 20.30
CA THR A 65 3.20 5.84 21.60
C THR A 65 4.13 6.76 22.39
N LYS A 66 5.43 6.72 22.12
CA LYS A 66 6.44 7.48 22.85
C LYS A 66 7.36 8.32 21.96
N GLY A 67 7.09 8.39 20.65
CA GLY A 67 7.96 9.05 19.67
C GLY A 67 8.27 10.52 20.01
N ASP A 68 7.28 11.26 20.49
CA ASP A 68 7.42 12.66 20.92
C ASP A 68 8.29 12.84 22.18
N SER A 69 8.43 11.81 23.01
CA SER A 69 9.31 11.85 24.20
C SER A 69 10.78 11.52 23.89
N PHE A 70 11.06 10.85 22.77
CA PHE A 70 12.41 10.41 22.40
C PHE A 70 13.03 11.20 21.24
N GLY A 71 12.24 12.02 20.55
CA GLY A 71 12.66 12.75 19.36
C GLY A 71 12.92 14.25 19.60
N HIS A 72 14.11 14.75 19.30
CA HIS A 72 14.43 16.19 19.34
C HIS A 72 13.82 17.00 18.17
N GLY A 73 12.74 16.54 17.51
CA GLY A 73 12.14 17.20 16.35
C GLY A 73 10.70 16.75 16.08
N GLY A 74 9.78 17.71 16.02
CA GLY A 74 8.33 17.52 16.14
C GLY A 74 7.56 16.87 14.99
N ASN A 75 8.05 15.79 14.38
CA ASN A 75 7.26 14.95 13.45
C ASN A 75 7.59 13.45 13.52
N ILE A 76 8.44 13.02 14.46
CA ILE A 76 8.89 11.63 14.57
C ILE A 76 7.71 10.68 14.78
N GLU A 77 6.79 10.98 15.70
CA GLU A 77 5.59 10.16 15.91
C GLU A 77 4.81 9.95 14.62
N LYS A 78 4.62 11.00 13.82
CA LYS A 78 3.89 10.93 12.55
C LYS A 78 4.59 10.05 11.51
N TYR A 79 5.93 10.07 11.46
CA TYR A 79 6.68 9.18 10.57
C TYR A 79 6.49 7.72 10.96
N TYR A 80 6.67 7.39 12.24
CA TYR A 80 6.53 6.03 12.72
C TYR A 80 5.09 5.53 12.62
N LEU A 81 4.09 6.40 12.85
CA LEU A 81 2.68 6.11 12.60
C LEU A 81 2.43 5.79 11.13
N LYS A 82 2.98 6.59 10.21
CA LYS A 82 2.73 6.37 8.79
C LYS A 82 3.44 5.13 8.24
N ILE A 83 4.69 4.90 8.65
CA ILE A 83 5.44 3.67 8.34
C ILE A 83 4.64 2.46 8.82
N ALA A 84 4.18 2.52 10.07
CA ALA A 84 3.37 1.49 10.67
C ALA A 84 2.10 1.17 9.88
N GLU A 85 1.32 2.18 9.49
CA GLU A 85 0.11 1.99 8.68
C GLU A 85 0.43 1.26 7.38
N ILE A 86 1.49 1.66 6.67
CA ILE A 86 1.92 1.04 5.41
C ILE A 86 2.31 -0.41 5.64
N LEU A 87 3.08 -0.71 6.68
CA LEU A 87 3.50 -2.08 7.00
C LEU A 87 2.35 -2.94 7.50
N ASP A 88 1.43 -2.39 8.29
CA ASP A 88 0.23 -3.07 8.76
C ASP A 88 -0.70 -3.42 7.59
N LEU A 89 -0.79 -2.55 6.58
CA LEU A 89 -1.60 -2.74 5.38
C LEU A 89 -1.06 -3.85 4.48
N HIS A 90 0.25 -3.82 4.19
CA HIS A 90 0.82 -4.68 3.13
C HIS A 90 1.58 -5.90 3.66
N LEU A 91 2.23 -5.78 4.82
CA LEU A 91 3.25 -6.74 5.26
C LEU A 91 2.90 -7.50 6.55
N LYS A 92 1.78 -7.18 7.20
CA LYS A 92 1.30 -7.88 8.40
C LYS A 92 1.11 -9.39 8.25
N PRO A 93 0.71 -9.94 7.08
CA PRO A 93 0.66 -11.39 6.89
C PRO A 93 2.04 -12.08 7.01
N TYR A 94 3.12 -11.36 6.72
CA TYR A 94 4.49 -11.88 6.68
C TYR A 94 5.26 -11.68 7.98
N ARG A 95 4.60 -11.22 9.05
CA ARG A 95 5.25 -10.83 10.30
C ARG A 95 6.04 -11.97 10.99
N GLU A 96 5.66 -13.22 10.75
CA GLU A 96 6.30 -14.40 11.33
C GLU A 96 7.48 -14.90 10.47
N ASP A 97 7.54 -14.52 9.18
CA ASP A 97 8.65 -14.84 8.29
C ASP A 97 9.65 -13.68 8.25
N ARG A 98 10.55 -13.67 9.24
CA ARG A 98 11.55 -12.61 9.42
C ARG A 98 12.45 -12.44 8.20
N ASP A 99 12.93 -13.53 7.61
CA ASP A 99 13.91 -13.48 6.53
C ASP A 99 13.28 -12.92 5.26
N LEU A 100 12.04 -13.33 4.94
CA LEU A 100 11.27 -12.72 3.86
C LEU A 100 10.97 -11.25 4.17
N LEU A 101 10.49 -10.93 5.37
CA LEU A 101 10.12 -9.57 5.72
C LEU A 101 11.31 -8.60 5.61
N LEU A 102 12.50 -9.03 6.03
CA LEU A 102 13.73 -8.25 5.85
C LEU A 102 14.06 -8.02 4.37
N GLN A 103 13.82 -9.00 3.50
CA GLN A 103 13.99 -8.83 2.06
C GLN A 103 12.99 -7.84 1.47
N LEU A 104 11.70 -7.99 1.81
CA LEU A 104 10.64 -7.10 1.34
C LEU A 104 10.93 -5.65 1.77
N LEU A 105 11.27 -5.42 3.04
CA LEU A 105 11.60 -4.09 3.56
C LEU A 105 12.89 -3.53 2.93
N GLY A 106 13.91 -4.37 2.75
CA GLY A 106 15.19 -3.97 2.16
C GLY A 106 15.03 -3.49 0.72
N TRP A 107 14.31 -4.25 -0.10
CA TRP A 107 14.00 -3.84 -1.47
C TRP A 107 13.09 -2.63 -1.52
N SER A 108 12.04 -2.59 -0.69
CA SER A 108 11.11 -1.45 -0.62
C SER A 108 11.85 -0.15 -0.29
N SER A 109 12.81 -0.19 0.64
CA SER A 109 13.63 0.99 0.99
C SER A 109 14.44 1.52 -0.19
N ARG A 110 14.98 0.64 -1.04
CA ARG A 110 15.79 1.03 -2.20
C ARG A 110 14.90 1.63 -3.29
N LEU A 111 13.77 0.99 -3.61
CA LEU A 111 12.83 1.49 -4.61
C LEU A 111 12.19 2.81 -4.18
N ALA A 112 11.82 2.97 -2.91
CA ALA A 112 11.23 4.20 -2.41
C ALA A 112 12.18 5.40 -2.56
N ALA A 113 13.48 5.21 -2.30
CA ALA A 113 14.49 6.24 -2.52
C ALA A 113 14.60 6.61 -4.01
N PHE A 114 14.53 5.61 -4.90
CA PHE A 114 14.53 5.85 -6.35
C PHE A 114 13.28 6.61 -6.82
N TYR A 115 12.08 6.25 -6.34
CA TYR A 115 10.83 6.95 -6.66
C TYR A 115 10.76 8.38 -6.10
N HIS A 116 11.50 8.65 -5.04
CA HIS A 116 11.68 9.99 -4.52
C HIS A 116 12.60 10.82 -5.44
N GLN A 117 13.83 10.33 -5.67
CA GLN A 117 14.86 11.03 -6.44
C GLN A 117 14.46 11.29 -7.91
N SER A 118 13.86 10.30 -8.57
CA SER A 118 13.47 10.38 -10.00
C SER A 118 12.39 11.43 -10.32
N ARG A 119 11.76 12.02 -9.30
CA ARG A 119 10.77 13.10 -9.43
C ARG A 119 11.29 14.46 -8.97
N ASP A 120 12.36 14.52 -8.17
CA ASP A 120 12.93 15.78 -7.69
C ASP A 120 13.82 16.46 -8.76
N GLU A 121 14.40 15.68 -9.68
CA GLU A 121 15.19 16.21 -10.82
C GLU A 121 14.33 16.79 -11.96
N ARG A 122 13.00 16.66 -11.91
CA ARG A 122 12.10 17.02 -13.01
C ARG A 122 10.92 17.86 -12.55
N GLY A 123 11.18 19.10 -12.13
CA GLY A 123 10.16 20.16 -11.92
C GLY A 123 9.35 20.56 -13.18
N HIS A 124 9.21 19.67 -14.15
CA HIS A 124 8.28 19.80 -15.27
C HIS A 124 7.46 18.52 -15.41
N ASP A 125 6.16 18.73 -15.27
CA ASP A 125 5.11 17.80 -15.64
C ASP A 125 5.34 17.30 -17.07
N ARG A 126 5.71 16.02 -17.18
CA ARG A 126 5.55 15.26 -18.41
C ARG A 126 4.74 14.03 -18.05
N GLY A 127 3.43 14.15 -18.23
CA GLY A 127 2.65 12.99 -18.65
C GLY A 127 3.31 12.42 -19.90
N ASN A 128 3.92 11.24 -19.76
CA ASN A 128 3.86 10.23 -20.80
C ASN A 128 4.33 8.87 -20.25
N GLN A 129 3.58 7.85 -20.63
CA GLN A 129 4.03 6.46 -20.67
C GLN A 129 5.28 6.35 -21.56
N GLY A 130 6.19 5.45 -21.24
CA GLY A 130 7.16 4.92 -22.21
C GLY A 130 8.63 4.94 -21.79
N GLN A 131 9.20 3.74 -21.77
CA GLN A 131 10.62 3.39 -21.85
C GLN A 131 11.48 3.57 -20.60
N TYR A 132 11.41 2.55 -19.72
CA TYR A 132 12.52 2.21 -18.86
C TYR A 132 13.63 1.57 -19.71
N LYS A 133 14.79 2.23 -19.80
CA LYS A 133 16.05 1.56 -20.11
C LYS A 133 16.52 0.87 -18.83
N SER A 134 16.67 -0.45 -18.89
CA SER A 134 17.20 -1.27 -17.80
C SER A 134 18.60 -0.82 -17.36
N PRO A 135 18.97 -0.99 -16.08
CA PRO A 135 20.37 -0.92 -15.63
C PRO A 135 21.23 -2.01 -16.31
N PRO A 136 22.55 -1.79 -16.46
CA PRO A 136 23.42 -2.69 -17.21
C PRO A 136 23.47 -4.10 -16.61
N GLU A 137 23.21 -5.09 -17.47
CA GLU A 137 23.40 -6.52 -17.26
C GLU A 137 24.79 -6.83 -16.69
N SER A 138 24.82 -7.47 -15.53
CA SER A 138 25.91 -8.40 -15.19
C SER A 138 25.50 -9.77 -15.71
N GLN A 139 26.27 -10.24 -16.68
CA GLN A 139 26.04 -11.44 -17.48
C GLN A 139 26.07 -12.71 -16.64
N SER A 140 25.11 -13.63 -16.86
CA SER A 140 25.40 -15.06 -16.98
C SER A 140 24.28 -15.80 -17.71
N PRO A 141 24.60 -16.90 -18.42
CA PRO A 141 23.83 -17.34 -19.58
C PRO A 141 23.09 -18.65 -19.29
N HIS A 142 21.76 -18.67 -19.42
CA HIS A 142 21.08 -19.88 -19.90
C HIS A 142 19.83 -19.54 -20.69
N SER A 143 19.86 -20.02 -21.94
CA SER A 143 18.78 -20.04 -22.91
C SER A 143 17.71 -21.03 -22.45
N HIS A 144 16.43 -20.65 -22.47
CA HIS A 144 15.40 -21.27 -23.30
C HIS A 144 14.00 -20.68 -23.07
N GLN A 145 13.39 -20.33 -24.21
CA GLN A 145 11.96 -20.18 -24.50
C GLN A 145 11.18 -19.04 -23.82
N LYS A 146 10.82 -18.07 -24.68
CA LYS A 146 9.81 -17.03 -24.44
C LYS A 146 8.47 -17.65 -24.03
N PRO A 147 7.87 -17.27 -22.89
CA PRO A 147 6.45 -17.07 -22.83
C PRO A 147 6.16 -15.65 -23.33
N VAL A 148 5.35 -15.58 -24.37
CA VAL A 148 4.67 -14.35 -24.78
C VAL A 148 3.72 -13.98 -23.65
N LEU A 149 3.98 -12.89 -22.92
CA LEU A 149 2.93 -12.00 -22.42
C LEU A 149 3.54 -10.64 -22.04
N ALA A 150 3.51 -9.72 -23.01
CA ALA A 150 3.47 -8.31 -22.68
C ALA A 150 2.03 -7.97 -22.23
N GLN A 151 1.93 -7.00 -21.32
CA GLN A 151 0.75 -6.24 -20.91
C GLN A 151 -0.02 -6.77 -19.68
N ASN A 152 0.15 -6.11 -18.53
CA ASN A 152 -0.88 -5.26 -17.92
C ASN A 152 -0.36 -4.68 -16.59
N ILE A 153 -0.09 -3.37 -16.58
CA ILE A 153 -0.17 -2.59 -15.34
C ILE A 153 -1.67 -2.42 -15.12
N ALA A 154 -2.33 -3.45 -14.58
CA ALA A 154 -3.77 -3.42 -14.37
C ALA A 154 -4.09 -2.37 -13.30
N ASP A 155 -5.09 -1.52 -13.57
CA ASP A 155 -5.66 -0.60 -12.58
C ASP A 155 -5.98 -1.39 -11.29
N PRO A 156 -5.67 -0.91 -10.07
CA PRO A 156 -6.01 -1.59 -8.82
C PRO A 156 -7.48 -2.03 -8.73
N LYS A 157 -8.41 -1.31 -9.39
CA LYS A 157 -9.83 -1.68 -9.49
C LYS A 157 -10.07 -2.83 -10.46
N GLN A 158 -9.27 -2.94 -11.51
CA GLN A 158 -9.29 -4.08 -12.43
C GLN A 158 -8.74 -5.35 -11.75
N GLN A 159 -7.67 -5.23 -10.97
CA GLN A 159 -7.15 -6.33 -10.15
C GLN A 159 -8.20 -6.79 -9.12
N LEU A 160 -8.86 -5.85 -8.43
CA LEU A 160 -9.96 -6.17 -7.52
C LEU A 160 -11.07 -6.93 -8.26
N ARG A 161 -11.48 -6.46 -9.45
CA ARG A 161 -12.52 -7.12 -10.24
C ARG A 161 -12.16 -8.56 -10.62
N GLU A 162 -10.92 -8.80 -11.04
CA GLU A 162 -10.44 -10.15 -11.36
C GLU A 162 -10.41 -11.04 -10.12
N LYS A 163 -9.97 -10.50 -8.97
CA LYS A 163 -9.98 -11.21 -7.69
C LYS A 163 -11.39 -11.61 -7.26
N LEU A 164 -12.35 -10.70 -7.33
CA LEU A 164 -13.75 -10.99 -6.98
C LEU A 164 -14.35 -12.03 -7.93
N LYS A 165 -14.07 -11.95 -9.24
CA LYS A 165 -14.48 -12.99 -10.21
C LYS A 165 -13.87 -14.36 -9.90
N ALA A 166 -12.58 -14.40 -9.56
CA ALA A 166 -11.90 -15.65 -9.18
C ALA A 166 -12.49 -16.29 -7.92
N GLN A 167 -13.09 -15.48 -7.04
CA GLN A 167 -13.83 -15.93 -5.85
C GLN A 167 -15.29 -16.31 -6.15
N GLY A 168 -15.70 -16.28 -7.42
CA GLY A 168 -17.08 -16.58 -7.83
C GLY A 168 -18.09 -15.48 -7.50
N GLN A 169 -17.64 -14.26 -7.17
CA GLN A 169 -18.54 -13.12 -6.96
C GLN A 169 -18.96 -12.49 -8.27
N ASP A 170 -20.21 -12.05 -8.32
CA ASP A 170 -20.73 -11.23 -9.41
C ASP A 170 -20.21 -9.80 -9.30
N VAL A 171 -19.63 -9.30 -10.39
CA VAL A 171 -19.05 -7.96 -10.53
C VAL A 171 -19.64 -7.19 -11.72
N SER A 172 -20.87 -7.54 -12.08
CA SER A 172 -21.69 -6.77 -13.01
C SER A 172 -22.30 -5.54 -12.33
N VAL A 173 -22.67 -4.53 -13.13
CA VAL A 173 -23.39 -3.36 -12.61
C VAL A 173 -24.69 -3.81 -11.94
N GLY A 174 -24.92 -3.34 -10.72
CA GLY A 174 -26.06 -3.75 -9.89
C GLY A 174 -25.76 -4.90 -8.94
N ALA A 175 -24.62 -5.60 -9.07
CA ALA A 175 -24.19 -6.62 -8.12
C ALA A 175 -23.88 -6.02 -6.74
N LEU A 176 -24.06 -6.83 -5.69
CA LEU A 176 -23.79 -6.44 -4.31
C LEU A 176 -22.45 -6.99 -3.84
N LEU A 177 -21.63 -6.10 -3.29
CA LEU A 177 -20.35 -6.42 -2.66
C LEU A 177 -20.42 -6.14 -1.16
N GLN A 178 -19.78 -6.98 -0.37
CA GLN A 178 -19.58 -6.70 1.04
C GLN A 178 -18.44 -5.69 1.19
N ALA A 179 -18.68 -4.63 1.95
CA ALA A 179 -17.71 -3.58 2.21
C ALA A 179 -17.63 -3.26 3.71
N THR A 180 -16.50 -2.71 4.13
CA THR A 180 -16.34 -2.13 5.46
C THR A 180 -16.49 -0.61 5.36
N VAL A 181 -17.30 0.00 6.22
CA VAL A 181 -17.27 1.46 6.41
C VAL A 181 -16.02 1.82 7.20
N VAL A 182 -15.11 2.55 6.57
CA VAL A 182 -13.84 2.97 7.18
C VAL A 182 -14.02 4.28 7.94
N GLU A 183 -14.69 5.25 7.32
CA GLU A 183 -14.85 6.60 7.87
C GLU A 183 -16.03 7.33 7.20
N LYS A 184 -16.64 8.28 7.92
CA LYS A 184 -17.55 9.29 7.37
C LYS A 184 -16.86 10.65 7.39
N LYS A 185 -16.37 11.10 6.23
CA LYS A 185 -15.43 12.24 6.09
C LYS A 185 -16.06 13.61 6.26
N SER A 186 -17.32 13.78 5.87
CA SER A 186 -17.96 15.09 5.90
C SER A 186 -19.45 14.95 6.10
N SER A 187 -19.97 15.48 7.21
CA SER A 187 -21.43 15.60 7.42
C SER A 187 -22.08 16.61 6.48
N LYS A 188 -21.34 17.63 6.02
CA LYS A 188 -21.83 18.64 5.06
C LYS A 188 -21.93 18.09 3.63
N LYS A 189 -20.91 17.38 3.17
CA LYS A 189 -20.90 16.74 1.83
C LYS A 189 -21.51 15.33 1.83
N LYS A 190 -21.79 14.80 3.02
CA LYS A 190 -22.33 13.46 3.27
C LYS A 190 -21.47 12.36 2.62
N GLU A 191 -20.15 12.47 2.78
CA GLU A 191 -19.17 11.56 2.18
C GLU A 191 -18.83 10.40 3.12
N VAL A 192 -18.80 9.19 2.55
CA VAL A 192 -18.47 7.94 3.25
C VAL A 192 -17.36 7.22 2.49
N VAL A 193 -16.43 6.62 3.25
CA VAL A 193 -15.37 5.78 2.70
C VAL A 193 -15.73 4.31 2.91
N TYR A 194 -15.94 3.59 1.82
CA TYR A 194 -16.12 2.15 1.82
C TYR A 194 -14.83 1.46 1.41
N ARG A 195 -14.48 0.37 2.07
CA ARG A 195 -13.40 -0.51 1.65
C ARG A 195 -13.96 -1.85 1.22
N VAL A 196 -13.73 -2.21 -0.05
CA VAL A 196 -13.97 -3.56 -0.58
C VAL A 196 -12.62 -4.21 -0.73
N ASP A 197 -12.37 -5.25 0.09
CA ASP A 197 -11.05 -5.89 0.19
C ASP A 197 -9.94 -4.86 0.51
N THR A 198 -9.11 -4.48 -0.47
CA THR A 198 -8.01 -3.50 -0.30
C THR A 198 -8.29 -2.13 -0.91
N ILE A 199 -9.37 -1.97 -1.68
CA ILE A 199 -9.65 -0.73 -2.42
C ILE A 199 -10.69 0.12 -1.69
N GLU A 200 -10.38 1.41 -1.55
CA GLU A 200 -11.28 2.40 -0.97
C GLU A 200 -12.08 3.16 -2.02
N PHE A 201 -13.34 3.43 -1.68
CA PHE A 201 -14.31 4.15 -2.48
C PHE A 201 -14.84 5.32 -1.65
N ILE A 202 -14.68 6.53 -2.16
CA ILE A 202 -15.21 7.75 -1.52
C ILE A 202 -16.49 8.13 -2.22
N GLU A 203 -17.61 8.05 -1.51
CA GLU A 203 -18.93 8.18 -2.10
C GLU A 203 -19.79 9.18 -1.34
N ALA A 204 -20.48 10.03 -2.10
CA ALA A 204 -21.41 11.01 -1.56
C ALA A 204 -22.81 10.40 -1.40
N GLU A 205 -23.25 10.23 -0.16
CA GLU A 205 -24.46 9.48 0.22
C GLU A 205 -25.57 10.38 0.76
N GLN A 206 -25.92 11.43 0.01
CA GLN A 206 -26.84 12.51 0.44
C GLN A 206 -28.12 12.03 1.16
N LYS A 207 -28.74 10.96 0.65
CA LYS A 207 -30.02 10.42 1.17
C LYS A 207 -29.86 9.27 2.16
N ARG A 208 -28.68 8.65 2.23
CA ARG A 208 -28.44 7.39 2.98
C ARG A 208 -27.41 7.55 4.10
N TYR A 209 -26.69 8.67 4.13
CA TYR A 209 -25.64 8.99 5.10
C TYR A 209 -26.04 8.73 6.55
N ASP A 210 -27.25 9.12 6.93
CA ASP A 210 -27.75 8.99 8.31
C ASP A 210 -28.13 7.54 8.66
N LYS A 211 -28.27 6.66 7.66
CA LYS A 211 -28.57 5.22 7.82
C LYS A 211 -27.32 4.34 7.78
N ILE A 212 -26.17 4.89 7.42
CA ILE A 212 -24.90 4.18 7.32
C ILE A 212 -24.21 4.29 8.69
N PRO A 213 -23.76 3.16 9.27
CA PRO A 213 -23.11 3.16 10.56
C PRO A 213 -21.77 3.87 10.48
N ASP A 214 -21.26 4.38 11.60
CA ASP A 214 -19.98 5.10 11.61
C ASP A 214 -18.78 4.16 11.33
N SER A 215 -18.95 2.87 11.59
CA SER A 215 -18.03 1.79 11.18
C SER A 215 -18.79 0.46 11.10
N GLY A 216 -18.24 -0.53 10.38
CA GLY A 216 -18.80 -1.90 10.32
C GLY A 216 -19.03 -2.41 8.91
N LEU A 217 -19.64 -3.60 8.80
CA LEU A 217 -19.90 -4.25 7.52
C LEU A 217 -21.22 -3.78 6.90
N VAL A 218 -21.20 -3.53 5.60
CA VAL A 218 -22.36 -3.12 4.80
C VAL A 218 -22.34 -3.79 3.43
N TRP A 219 -23.49 -3.82 2.77
CA TRP A 219 -23.59 -4.18 1.36
C TRP A 219 -23.62 -2.91 0.50
N VAL A 220 -22.71 -2.85 -0.47
CA VAL A 220 -22.65 -1.79 -1.48
C VAL A 220 -22.98 -2.35 -2.85
N GLU A 221 -23.59 -1.55 -3.71
CA GLU A 221 -24.00 -1.91 -5.07
C GLU A 221 -23.06 -1.26 -6.08
N ILE A 222 -22.55 -2.05 -7.03
CA ILE A 222 -21.69 -1.55 -8.12
C ILE A 222 -22.51 -0.66 -9.06
N LYS A 223 -22.01 0.54 -9.40
CA LYS A 223 -22.74 1.51 -10.24
C LYS A 223 -22.19 1.74 -11.64
N ASP A 224 -21.00 1.25 -11.93
CA ASP A 224 -20.41 1.32 -13.26
C ASP A 224 -19.59 0.06 -13.56
N ASP A 225 -19.35 -0.18 -14.86
CA ASP A 225 -18.64 -1.36 -15.35
C ASP A 225 -17.14 -1.35 -15.03
N GLU A 226 -16.61 -0.20 -14.61
CA GLU A 226 -15.19 0.00 -14.31
C GLU A 226 -14.87 -0.11 -12.81
N LEU A 227 -15.88 -0.41 -11.99
CA LEU A 227 -15.80 -0.42 -10.53
C LEU A 227 -15.25 0.92 -10.00
N LYS A 228 -15.64 2.04 -10.60
CA LYS A 228 -15.25 3.37 -10.13
C LYS A 228 -16.10 3.80 -8.94
N HIS A 229 -17.38 3.46 -8.98
CA HIS A 229 -18.39 3.88 -8.03
C HIS A 229 -19.18 2.73 -7.42
N VAL A 230 -19.45 2.87 -6.12
CA VAL A 230 -20.35 1.98 -5.38
C VAL A 230 -21.37 2.80 -4.59
N LYS A 231 -22.50 2.20 -4.22
CA LYS A 231 -23.47 2.85 -3.32
C LYS A 231 -23.96 1.94 -2.23
N PHE A 232 -24.08 2.45 -1.01
CA PHE A 232 -24.67 1.71 0.10
C PHE A 232 -26.06 1.22 -0.26
N LYS A 233 -26.33 -0.06 -0.01
CA LYS A 233 -27.63 -0.70 -0.24
C LYS A 233 -28.33 -1.04 1.06
N LYS A 234 -27.66 -1.80 1.93
CA LYS A 234 -28.19 -2.28 3.21
C LYS A 234 -27.06 -2.59 4.20
N LEU A 235 -27.41 -2.70 5.48
CA LEU A 235 -26.50 -3.23 6.50
C LEU A 235 -26.19 -4.70 6.20
N ALA A 236 -25.00 -5.16 6.58
CA ALA A 236 -24.72 -6.59 6.63
C ALA A 236 -25.46 -7.16 7.85
N ASP A 237 -26.21 -8.23 7.63
CA ASP A 237 -26.92 -8.98 8.67
C ASP A 237 -25.93 -9.71 9.60
#